data_AF-A0A8B7DX44-F1
#
_entry.id   AF-A0A8B7DX44-F1
#
_cell.length_a   1.000
_cell.length_b   1.000
_cell.length_c   1.000
_cell.angle_alpha   90.00
_cell.angle_beta   90.00
_cell.angle_gamma   90.00
#
_symmetry.space_group_name_H-M   'P 1'
#
loop_
_entity.id
_entity.type
_entity.pdbx_description
1 polymer ?
#
loop_
_entity_poly.entity_id
_entity_poly.type
_entity_poly.pdbx_seq_one_letter_code
_entity_poly.pdbx_strand_id
1 'polypeptide(L)'
;MLYKKAFLNRIYCGSVPLNNQTEINVKVVDTKHGAFLYDCLTEVMKTHTNFTGYLFIGEEILLNYWNMIEFDLGRIWEDENTIVGPNLYEQTFNLWEWWESPWGVRAVEKVYEYLIELNYYENRRSKLTQGNWIPDWDAGQALNAWLWNGSGEFSCYWTNKSVLYLPRTFSDLFLNISKHFRHSGVRHGIAIPTLIRLMTLQENNIKLTSTEVNQKNSDDFLKNRDVLTKASQQTHIISINCERKERRFILNDLRLKEYVVGKFLEYSQC
;
A
#
# COMPACT_ATOMS: atom_id res chain seq x y z
N MET A 1 0.43 -20.20 9.71
CA MET A 1 0.39 -18.86 9.07
C MET A 1 1.27 -17.87 9.83
N LEU A 2 2.27 -17.30 9.16
CA LEU A 2 3.32 -16.46 9.74
C LEU A 2 2.80 -15.32 10.63
N TYR A 3 1.72 -14.66 10.20
CA TYR A 3 1.12 -13.50 10.85
C TYR A 3 -0.03 -13.82 11.81
N LYS A 4 -0.40 -15.10 11.97
CA LYS A 4 -1.58 -15.53 12.77
C LYS A 4 -1.51 -15.10 14.24
N LYS A 5 -0.30 -15.01 14.81
CA LYS A 5 -0.08 -14.58 16.20
C LYS A 5 0.05 -13.07 16.36
N ALA A 6 0.37 -12.34 15.30
CA ALA A 6 0.64 -10.92 15.34
C ALA A 6 -0.60 -10.06 15.08
N PHE A 7 -1.48 -10.51 14.19
CA PHE A 7 -2.67 -9.75 13.80
C PHE A 7 -3.90 -10.61 14.00
N LEU A 8 -4.87 -10.14 14.79
CA LEU A 8 -6.07 -10.91 15.10
C LEU A 8 -6.96 -11.09 13.88
N ASN A 9 -7.22 -10.01 13.15
CA ASN A 9 -8.04 -10.02 11.94
C ASN A 9 -7.13 -10.04 10.72
N ARG A 10 -7.44 -10.92 9.78
CA ARG A 10 -6.66 -11.13 8.56
C ARG A 10 -7.64 -11.45 7.47
N ILE A 11 -7.51 -10.76 6.35
CA ILE A 11 -8.30 -10.99 5.15
C ILE A 11 -7.32 -11.39 4.06
N TYR A 12 -7.64 -12.44 3.34
CA TYR A 12 -6.85 -12.88 2.21
C TYR A 12 -7.63 -12.54 0.96
N CYS A 13 -6.96 -12.00 -0.05
CA CYS A 13 -7.58 -11.70 -1.33
C CYS A 13 -6.95 -12.54 -2.43
N GLY A 14 -7.75 -12.86 -3.44
CA GLY A 14 -7.35 -13.63 -4.60
C GLY A 14 -8.37 -13.52 -5.72
N SER A 15 -7.96 -13.86 -6.94
CA SER A 15 -8.83 -13.80 -8.12
C SER A 15 -9.77 -15.02 -8.23
N VAL A 16 -9.54 -16.06 -7.44
CA VAL A 16 -10.34 -17.31 -7.43
C VAL A 16 -10.59 -17.79 -5.99
N PRO A 17 -11.72 -18.46 -5.73
CA PRO A 17 -11.94 -19.11 -4.44
C PRO A 17 -10.96 -20.28 -4.25
N LEU A 18 -10.58 -20.54 -3.00
CA LEU A 18 -9.82 -21.76 -2.67
C LEU A 18 -10.78 -22.94 -2.64
N ASN A 19 -10.66 -23.85 -3.62
CA ASN A 19 -11.41 -25.10 -3.63
C ASN A 19 -10.79 -26.07 -2.61
N ASN A 20 -11.53 -26.36 -1.54
CA ASN A 20 -11.25 -27.37 -0.51
C ASN A 20 -10.01 -27.11 0.37
N GLN A 21 -10.25 -27.11 1.69
CA GLN A 21 -9.27 -27.26 2.79
C GLN A 21 -8.31 -26.10 3.09
N THR A 22 -8.82 -24.96 3.54
CA THR A 22 -8.02 -24.09 4.43
C THR A 22 -8.86 -23.42 5.52
N GLU A 23 -8.27 -23.17 6.70
CA GLU A 23 -8.79 -22.25 7.74
C GLU A 23 -8.88 -20.78 7.24
N ILE A 24 -8.72 -20.56 5.94
CA ILE A 24 -8.42 -19.27 5.32
C ILE A 24 -9.56 -18.93 4.38
N ASN A 25 -10.36 -17.94 4.75
CA ASN A 25 -11.36 -17.40 3.85
C ASN A 25 -10.69 -16.39 2.90
N VAL A 26 -10.78 -16.63 1.60
CA VAL A 26 -10.28 -15.73 0.55
C VAL A 26 -11.44 -14.90 0.02
N LYS A 27 -11.35 -13.59 0.19
CA LYS A 27 -12.20 -12.62 -0.48
C LYS A 27 -11.84 -12.60 -1.97
N VAL A 28 -12.76 -13.06 -2.79
CA VAL A 28 -12.59 -13.01 -4.25
C VAL A 28 -12.71 -11.57 -4.71
N VAL A 29 -11.64 -11.05 -5.31
CA VAL A 29 -11.57 -9.69 -5.87
C VAL A 29 -10.95 -9.81 -7.26
N ASP A 30 -11.57 -9.19 -8.27
CA ASP A 30 -10.98 -9.13 -9.61
C ASP A 30 -9.78 -8.19 -9.61
N THR A 31 -8.59 -8.77 -9.43
CA THR A 31 -7.32 -8.05 -9.47
C THR A 31 -6.70 -8.01 -10.87
N LYS A 32 -7.35 -8.60 -11.89
CA LYS A 32 -6.82 -8.76 -13.25
C LYS A 32 -5.38 -9.29 -13.25
N HIS A 33 -5.19 -10.52 -12.76
CA HIS A 33 -3.88 -11.17 -12.65
C HIS A 33 -2.86 -10.36 -11.83
N GLY A 34 -3.25 -9.92 -10.64
CA GLY A 34 -2.36 -9.14 -9.76
C GLY A 34 -2.06 -7.71 -10.22
N ALA A 35 -2.63 -7.24 -11.34
CA ALA A 35 -2.42 -5.87 -11.79
C ALA A 35 -3.00 -4.83 -10.81
N PHE A 36 -4.10 -5.16 -10.12
CA PHE A 36 -4.86 -4.24 -9.26
C PHE A 36 -4.99 -4.74 -7.83
N LEU A 37 -3.90 -5.23 -7.23
CA LEU A 37 -3.93 -5.78 -5.85
C LEU A 37 -4.50 -4.81 -4.81
N TYR A 38 -4.40 -3.50 -5.03
CA TYR A 38 -4.97 -2.48 -4.15
C TYR A 38 -6.51 -2.49 -4.11
N ASP A 39 -7.20 -3.15 -5.05
CA ASP A 39 -8.65 -3.36 -4.98
C ASP A 39 -9.05 -4.26 -3.79
N CYS A 40 -8.15 -5.13 -3.35
CA CYS A 40 -8.34 -5.86 -2.10
C CYS A 40 -8.53 -4.90 -0.93
N LEU A 41 -7.67 -3.87 -0.85
CA LEU A 41 -7.73 -2.85 0.19
C LEU A 41 -9.03 -2.05 0.10
N THR A 42 -9.44 -1.67 -1.11
CA THR A 42 -10.72 -1.02 -1.41
C THR A 42 -11.91 -1.85 -0.89
N GLU A 43 -11.96 -3.14 -1.19
CA GLU A 43 -13.05 -4.01 -0.75
C GLU A 43 -13.08 -4.23 0.76
N VAL A 44 -11.91 -4.33 1.39
CA VAL A 44 -11.80 -4.42 2.85
C VAL A 44 -12.31 -3.13 3.50
N MET A 45 -11.90 -1.95 3.04
CA MET A 45 -12.35 -0.67 3.59
C MET A 45 -13.86 -0.49 3.51
N LYS A 46 -14.49 -0.92 2.40
CA LYS A 46 -15.95 -0.86 2.23
C LYS A 46 -16.71 -1.80 3.16
N THR A 47 -16.17 -3.00 3.39
CA THR A 47 -16.89 -4.07 4.13
C THR A 47 -16.56 -4.11 5.62
N HIS A 48 -15.45 -3.50 6.03
CA HIS A 48 -14.93 -3.55 7.38
C HIS A 48 -14.62 -2.14 7.90
N THR A 49 -15.65 -1.34 8.13
CA THR A 49 -15.54 0.09 8.46
C THR A 49 -15.16 0.38 9.92
N ASN A 50 -15.22 -0.63 10.80
CA ASN A 50 -15.04 -0.49 12.25
C ASN A 50 -13.57 -0.61 12.71
N PHE A 51 -12.61 -0.64 11.80
CA PHE A 51 -11.18 -0.71 12.14
C PHE A 51 -10.55 0.68 12.16
N THR A 52 -9.52 0.84 13.00
CA THR A 52 -8.75 2.09 13.16
C THR A 52 -7.78 2.34 12.01
N GLY A 53 -7.40 1.29 11.28
CA GLY A 53 -6.60 1.35 10.07
C GLY A 53 -6.44 -0.01 9.42
N TYR A 54 -5.79 -0.02 8.25
CA TYR A 54 -5.70 -1.17 7.37
C TYR A 54 -4.26 -1.39 6.95
N LEU A 55 -3.72 -2.58 7.22
CA LEU A 55 -2.39 -2.98 6.75
C LEU A 55 -2.54 -3.88 5.52
N PHE A 56 -2.04 -3.40 4.40
CA PHE A 56 -1.97 -4.12 3.14
C PHE A 56 -0.56 -4.67 2.93
N ILE A 57 -0.48 -5.98 2.68
CA ILE A 57 0.74 -6.70 2.32
C ILE A 57 0.48 -7.40 0.99
N GLY A 58 1.16 -6.92 -0.04
CA GLY A 58 1.11 -7.46 -1.39
C GLY A 58 1.77 -8.83 -1.51
N GLU A 59 1.86 -9.29 -2.74
CA GLU A 59 2.52 -10.55 -3.10
C GLU A 59 4.00 -10.51 -2.76
N GLU A 60 4.54 -11.67 -2.41
CA GLU A 60 5.98 -11.86 -2.20
C GLU A 60 6.61 -10.96 -1.13
N ILE A 61 5.82 -10.24 -0.32
CA ILE A 61 6.34 -9.37 0.74
C ILE A 61 6.32 -10.06 2.11
N LEU A 62 7.47 -9.96 2.77
CA LEU A 62 7.68 -10.25 4.18
C LEU A 62 7.87 -8.95 4.96
N LEU A 63 7.16 -8.85 6.07
CA LEU A 63 7.13 -7.68 6.93
C LEU A 63 7.66 -8.01 8.32
N ASN A 64 8.59 -7.18 8.81
CA ASN A 64 9.01 -7.21 10.20
C ASN A 64 7.98 -6.51 11.10
N TYR A 65 6.93 -7.20 11.51
CA TYR A 65 5.87 -6.60 12.32
C TYR A 65 6.33 -6.15 13.72
N TRP A 66 7.47 -6.63 14.22
CA TRP A 66 7.99 -6.25 15.54
C TRP A 66 8.35 -4.76 15.61
N ASN A 67 8.84 -4.20 14.51
CA ASN A 67 9.25 -2.80 14.44
C ASN A 67 8.06 -1.83 14.38
N MET A 68 6.84 -2.33 14.17
CA MET A 68 5.65 -1.50 13.96
C MET A 68 4.92 -1.15 15.26
N ILE A 69 5.29 -1.77 16.39
CA ILE A 69 4.61 -1.55 17.68
C ILE A 69 4.69 -0.07 18.11
N GLU A 70 5.77 0.62 17.71
CA GLU A 70 6.02 2.02 18.05
C GLU A 70 5.60 3.01 16.96
N PHE A 71 5.10 2.51 15.82
CA PHE A 71 4.75 3.38 14.70
C PHE A 71 3.45 4.13 14.99
N ASP A 72 3.41 5.41 14.63
CA ASP A 72 2.22 6.24 14.78
C ASP A 72 1.11 5.77 13.82
N LEU A 73 0.04 5.22 14.41
CA LEU A 73 -1.15 4.73 13.71
C LEU A 73 -2.01 5.86 13.12
N GLY A 74 -1.75 7.12 13.46
CA GLY A 74 -2.37 8.28 12.83
C GLY A 74 -1.76 8.64 11.47
N ARG A 75 -0.64 8.00 11.09
CA ARG A 75 0.12 8.31 9.87
C ARG A 75 0.09 7.15 8.88
N ILE A 76 0.24 7.48 7.60
CA ILE A 76 0.40 6.48 6.54
C ILE A 76 1.79 5.86 6.66
N TRP A 77 1.88 4.52 6.54
CA TRP A 77 3.16 3.83 6.45
C TRP A 77 3.34 3.28 5.04
N GLU A 78 4.49 3.51 4.44
CA GLU A 78 4.78 3.11 3.05
C GLU A 78 6.15 2.44 2.95
N ASP A 79 6.37 1.72 1.85
CA ASP A 79 7.67 1.14 1.56
C ASP A 79 8.78 2.20 1.48
N GLU A 80 9.90 1.91 2.16
CA GLU A 80 11.09 2.76 2.20
C GLU A 80 11.77 2.91 0.83
N ASN A 81 11.54 1.98 -0.11
CA ASN A 81 12.15 1.94 -1.44
C ASN A 81 11.23 2.52 -2.53
N THR A 82 10.27 3.37 -2.16
CA THR A 82 9.45 4.10 -3.14
C THR A 82 10.33 5.05 -3.96
N ILE A 83 10.27 4.94 -5.28
CA ILE A 83 11.10 5.68 -6.23
C ILE A 83 10.22 6.63 -7.05
N VAL A 84 10.75 7.84 -7.31
CA VAL A 84 10.15 8.80 -8.24
C VAL A 84 10.29 8.27 -9.67
N GLY A 85 9.16 8.15 -10.36
CA GLY A 85 9.07 7.72 -11.74
C GLY A 85 9.10 8.90 -12.73
N PRO A 86 8.71 8.65 -13.98
CA PRO A 86 8.60 9.69 -15.01
C PRO A 86 7.56 10.75 -14.65
N ASN A 87 7.80 11.98 -15.11
CA ASN A 87 6.78 13.03 -15.14
C ASN A 87 5.70 12.71 -16.17
N LEU A 88 4.48 13.17 -15.91
CA LEU A 88 3.39 13.07 -16.88
C LEU A 88 3.76 13.83 -18.17
N TYR A 89 3.38 13.28 -19.32
CA TYR A 89 3.60 13.85 -20.66
C TYR A 89 5.07 14.01 -21.09
N GLU A 90 6.03 13.55 -20.29
CA GLU A 90 7.44 13.48 -20.67
C GLU A 90 7.79 12.11 -21.26
N GLN A 91 8.84 12.09 -22.09
CA GLN A 91 9.37 10.82 -22.60
C GLN A 91 10.02 10.01 -21.47
N THR A 92 9.67 8.73 -21.39
CA THR A 92 10.21 7.81 -20.41
C THR A 92 11.60 7.34 -20.83
N PHE A 93 12.65 7.84 -20.17
CA PHE A 93 14.02 7.31 -20.34
C PHE A 93 14.36 6.19 -19.35
N ASN A 94 13.38 5.74 -18.55
CA ASN A 94 13.57 4.77 -17.47
C ASN A 94 13.52 3.33 -17.99
N LEU A 95 14.38 2.47 -17.44
CA LEU A 95 14.56 1.06 -17.81
C LEU A 95 13.41 0.13 -17.38
N TRP A 96 12.46 0.59 -16.58
CA TRP A 96 11.34 -0.27 -16.18
C TRP A 96 10.25 -0.32 -17.26
N GLU A 97 10.19 -1.46 -17.97
CA GLU A 97 9.30 -1.72 -19.11
C GLU A 97 7.81 -1.36 -18.88
N TRP A 98 7.35 -1.42 -17.62
CA TRP A 98 5.95 -1.18 -17.29
C TRP A 98 5.53 0.28 -17.47
N TRP A 99 6.47 1.23 -17.50
CA TRP A 99 6.17 2.64 -17.75
C TRP A 99 5.55 2.87 -19.13
N GLU A 100 6.03 2.16 -20.15
CA GLU A 100 5.55 2.28 -21.53
C GLU A 100 4.30 1.43 -21.80
N SER A 101 3.93 0.55 -20.86
CA SER A 101 2.76 -0.29 -20.98
C SER A 101 1.45 0.53 -20.91
N PRO A 102 0.31 -0.02 -21.37
CA PRO A 102 -1.00 0.60 -21.19
C PRO A 102 -1.44 0.81 -19.73
N TRP A 103 -0.70 0.25 -18.77
CA TRP A 103 -0.96 0.33 -17.33
C TRP A 103 0.05 1.22 -16.58
N GLY A 104 0.96 1.85 -17.33
CA GLY A 104 2.04 2.72 -16.86
C GLY A 104 1.68 4.20 -16.87
N VAL A 105 2.59 5.05 -17.37
CA VAL A 105 2.45 6.52 -17.32
C VAL A 105 1.16 7.01 -17.98
N ARG A 106 0.81 6.45 -19.15
CA ARG A 106 -0.43 6.81 -19.87
C ARG A 106 -1.71 6.53 -19.07
N ALA A 107 -1.69 5.54 -18.18
CA ALA A 107 -2.82 5.29 -17.30
C ALA A 107 -2.90 6.33 -16.19
N VAL A 108 -1.74 6.81 -15.69
CA VAL A 108 -1.67 7.88 -14.68
C VAL A 108 -2.06 9.23 -15.29
N GLU A 109 -1.70 9.51 -16.54
CA GLU A 109 -2.13 10.71 -17.28
C GLU A 109 -3.67 10.82 -17.33
N LYS A 110 -4.37 9.72 -17.61
CA LYS A 110 -5.84 9.69 -17.58
C LYS A 110 -6.42 9.99 -16.21
N VAL A 111 -5.75 9.55 -15.13
CA VAL A 111 -6.15 9.91 -13.77
C VAL A 111 -5.97 11.41 -13.55
N TYR A 112 -4.83 11.96 -13.96
CA TYR A 112 -4.57 13.39 -13.85
C TYR A 112 -5.61 14.24 -14.60
N GLU A 113 -5.93 13.88 -15.85
CA GLU A 113 -6.97 14.54 -16.64
C GLU A 113 -8.31 14.56 -15.91
N TYR A 114 -8.72 13.40 -15.35
CA TYR A 114 -9.93 13.31 -14.55
C TYR A 114 -9.89 14.23 -13.32
N LEU A 115 -8.76 14.27 -12.59
CA LEU A 115 -8.63 15.11 -11.40
C LEU A 115 -8.70 16.61 -11.73
N ILE A 116 -8.12 17.03 -12.86
CA ILE A 116 -8.21 18.42 -13.33
C ILE A 116 -9.64 18.77 -13.71
N GLU A 117 -10.33 17.91 -14.46
CA GLU A 117 -11.73 18.13 -14.84
C GLU A 117 -12.63 18.21 -13.60
N LEU A 118 -12.42 17.31 -12.64
CA LEU A 118 -13.13 17.32 -11.37
C LEU A 118 -12.89 18.64 -10.66
N ASN A 119 -11.64 19.01 -10.37
CA ASN A 119 -11.30 20.26 -9.69
C ASN A 119 -11.90 21.49 -10.40
N TYR A 120 -11.91 21.53 -11.73
CA TYR A 120 -12.56 22.60 -12.50
C TYR A 120 -14.08 22.65 -12.23
N TYR A 121 -14.75 21.50 -12.29
CA TYR A 121 -16.17 21.38 -12.00
C TYR A 121 -16.52 21.82 -10.57
N GLU A 122 -15.75 21.35 -9.58
CA GLU A 122 -15.92 21.66 -8.16
C GLU A 122 -15.81 23.16 -7.91
N ASN A 123 -14.77 23.80 -8.45
CA ASN A 123 -14.57 25.25 -8.35
C ASN A 123 -15.72 26.04 -8.97
N ARG A 124 -16.22 25.62 -10.14
CA ARG A 124 -17.36 26.28 -10.79
C ARG A 124 -18.63 26.14 -9.95
N ARG A 125 -18.88 24.96 -9.40
CA ARG A 125 -20.06 24.68 -8.57
C ARG A 125 -20.04 25.45 -7.25
N SER A 126 -18.88 25.54 -6.61
CA SER A 126 -18.67 26.37 -5.43
C SER A 126 -18.99 27.84 -5.71
N LYS A 127 -18.48 28.40 -6.83
CA LYS A 127 -18.81 29.79 -7.24
C LYS A 127 -20.31 30.00 -7.48
N LEU A 128 -20.97 29.09 -8.18
CA LEU A 128 -22.41 29.19 -8.48
C LEU A 128 -23.29 29.10 -7.23
N THR A 129 -22.85 28.37 -6.22
CA THR A 129 -23.57 28.19 -4.95
C THR A 129 -23.11 29.15 -3.85
N GLN A 130 -22.24 30.12 -4.19
CA GLN A 130 -21.65 31.07 -3.25
C GLN A 130 -20.96 30.38 -2.06
N GLY A 131 -20.33 29.22 -2.30
CA GLY A 131 -19.61 28.44 -1.30
C GLY A 131 -20.47 27.49 -0.46
N ASN A 132 -21.79 27.43 -0.69
CA ASN A 132 -22.67 26.51 0.04
C ASN A 132 -22.53 25.04 -0.38
N TRP A 133 -21.88 24.77 -1.51
CA TRP A 133 -21.61 23.42 -1.96
C TRP A 133 -20.26 22.93 -1.41
N ILE A 134 -20.29 21.76 -0.78
CA ILE A 134 -19.13 21.08 -0.20
C ILE A 134 -18.95 19.77 -0.97
N PRO A 135 -17.81 19.52 -1.62
CA PRO A 135 -17.54 18.24 -2.24
C PRO A 135 -17.34 17.14 -1.19
N ASP A 136 -17.57 15.88 -1.60
CA ASP A 136 -17.30 14.72 -0.76
C ASP A 136 -15.80 14.57 -0.44
N TRP A 137 -14.92 15.12 -1.28
CA TRP A 137 -13.46 15.19 -1.08
C TRP A 137 -12.86 16.30 -1.95
N ASP A 138 -11.69 16.83 -1.58
CA ASP A 138 -11.08 17.98 -2.26
C ASP A 138 -10.06 17.54 -3.31
N ALA A 139 -10.47 17.56 -4.59
CA ALA A 139 -9.58 17.20 -5.71
C ALA A 139 -8.43 18.21 -5.89
N GLY A 140 -8.66 19.48 -5.55
CA GLY A 140 -7.63 20.53 -5.59
C GLY A 140 -6.51 20.29 -4.58
N GLN A 141 -6.86 19.91 -3.34
CA GLN A 141 -5.88 19.52 -2.32
C GLN A 141 -5.07 18.29 -2.75
N ALA A 142 -5.71 17.29 -3.37
CA ALA A 142 -4.99 16.12 -3.86
C ALA A 142 -3.99 16.48 -4.97
N LEU A 143 -4.41 17.30 -5.94
CA LEU A 143 -3.52 17.82 -6.99
C LEU A 143 -2.36 18.63 -6.41
N ASN A 144 -2.62 19.48 -5.41
CA ASN A 144 -1.58 20.24 -4.73
C ASN A 144 -0.58 19.30 -4.03
N ALA A 145 -1.07 18.32 -3.26
CA ALA A 145 -0.21 17.34 -2.58
C ALA A 145 0.68 16.60 -3.59
N TRP A 146 0.13 16.21 -4.74
CA TRP A 146 0.89 15.56 -5.81
C TRP A 146 1.99 16.46 -6.35
N LEU A 147 1.65 17.71 -6.68
CA LEU A 147 2.60 18.70 -7.21
C LEU A 147 3.74 19.01 -6.22
N TRP A 148 3.42 19.19 -4.94
CA TRP A 148 4.41 19.45 -3.89
C TRP A 148 5.35 18.26 -3.70
N ASN A 149 4.80 17.05 -3.70
CA ASN A 149 5.60 15.83 -3.62
C ASN A 149 6.54 15.67 -4.82
N GLY A 150 6.11 16.10 -6.02
CA GLY A 150 6.92 16.09 -7.24
C GLY A 150 7.80 17.33 -7.42
N SER A 151 7.99 18.15 -6.37
CA SER A 151 8.82 19.36 -6.42
C SER A 151 8.43 20.35 -7.53
N GLY A 152 7.12 20.49 -7.79
CA GLY A 152 6.59 21.36 -8.84
C GLY A 152 6.19 20.62 -10.12
N GLU A 153 6.39 19.30 -10.19
CA GLU A 153 5.97 18.47 -11.32
C GLU A 153 4.95 17.41 -10.89
N PHE A 154 4.14 16.94 -11.85
CA PHE A 154 3.29 15.78 -11.65
C PHE A 154 4.07 14.52 -12.01
N SER A 155 4.74 13.91 -11.03
CA SER A 155 5.53 12.70 -11.24
C SER A 155 4.72 11.43 -10.95
N CYS A 156 4.93 10.37 -11.73
CA CYS A 156 4.54 9.04 -11.30
C CYS A 156 5.45 8.57 -10.15
N TYR A 157 5.00 7.60 -9.37
CA TYR A 157 5.82 6.94 -8.34
C TYR A 157 5.70 5.44 -8.48
N TRP A 158 6.73 4.70 -8.07
CA TRP A 158 6.66 3.24 -8.09
C TRP A 158 7.39 2.59 -6.92
N THR A 159 6.98 1.37 -6.60
CA THR A 159 7.68 0.46 -5.69
C THR A 159 7.58 -0.98 -6.20
N ASN A 160 8.61 -1.78 -5.96
CA ASN A 160 8.55 -3.23 -6.14
C ASN A 160 7.94 -3.95 -4.92
N LYS A 161 7.75 -3.24 -3.79
CA LYS A 161 7.20 -3.80 -2.55
C LYS A 161 5.89 -3.14 -2.19
N SER A 162 4.83 -3.88 -2.46
CA SER A 162 3.46 -3.40 -2.26
C SER A 162 3.03 -3.56 -0.80
N VAL A 163 3.57 -2.73 0.09
CA VAL A 163 3.21 -2.68 1.51
C VAL A 163 2.75 -1.28 1.91
N LEU A 164 1.63 -1.22 2.64
CA LEU A 164 0.98 0.03 3.02
C LEU A 164 0.20 -0.15 4.31
N TYR A 165 0.35 0.75 5.28
CA TYR A 165 -0.63 0.96 6.33
C TYR A 165 -1.38 2.27 6.09
N LEU A 166 -2.72 2.20 6.09
CA LEU A 166 -3.59 3.36 5.94
C LEU A 166 -4.47 3.54 7.19
N PRO A 167 -4.36 4.68 7.91
CA PRO A 167 -5.32 5.02 8.95
C PRO A 167 -6.74 5.13 8.41
N ARG A 168 -7.75 4.82 9.22
CA ARG A 168 -9.17 4.87 8.81
C ARG A 168 -9.62 6.27 8.34
N THR A 169 -9.00 7.31 8.87
CA THR A 169 -9.24 8.72 8.48
C THR A 169 -8.94 8.99 7.01
N PHE A 170 -8.09 8.19 6.37
CA PHE A 170 -7.76 8.32 4.94
C PHE A 170 -8.60 7.41 4.04
N SER A 171 -9.43 6.49 4.58
CA SER A 171 -10.06 5.48 3.73
C SER A 171 -11.05 6.06 2.74
N ASP A 172 -11.82 7.08 3.10
CA ASP A 172 -12.81 7.67 2.18
C ASP A 172 -12.10 8.38 1.01
N LEU A 173 -11.01 9.09 1.31
CA LEU A 173 -10.14 9.69 0.30
C LEU A 173 -9.49 8.61 -0.59
N PHE A 174 -8.94 7.55 0.00
CA PHE A 174 -8.36 6.43 -0.74
C PHE A 174 -9.40 5.80 -1.68
N LEU A 175 -10.61 5.50 -1.20
CA LEU A 175 -11.70 4.93 -2.00
C LEU A 175 -12.12 5.86 -3.15
N ASN A 176 -12.13 7.18 -2.91
CA ASN A 176 -12.50 8.16 -3.92
C ASN A 176 -11.45 8.30 -5.02
N ILE A 177 -10.16 8.21 -4.70
CA ILE A 177 -9.09 8.33 -5.71
C ILE A 177 -8.83 6.98 -6.40
N SER A 178 -8.75 5.88 -5.64
CA SER A 178 -8.33 4.55 -6.15
C SER A 178 -9.26 4.00 -7.23
N LYS A 179 -10.56 4.33 -7.19
CA LYS A 179 -11.52 3.96 -8.24
C LYS A 179 -11.12 4.49 -9.63
N HIS A 180 -10.50 5.67 -9.69
CA HIS A 180 -10.02 6.27 -10.95
C HIS A 180 -8.73 5.64 -11.44
N PHE A 181 -7.83 5.24 -10.52
CA PHE A 181 -6.67 4.42 -10.85
C PHE A 181 -7.09 3.08 -11.45
N ARG A 182 -8.09 2.42 -10.82
CA ARG A 182 -8.65 1.16 -11.33
C ARG A 182 -9.32 1.33 -12.69
N HIS A 183 -10.11 2.38 -12.88
CA HIS A 183 -10.78 2.68 -14.14
C HIS A 183 -9.77 2.94 -15.28
N SER A 184 -8.71 3.69 -14.98
CA SER A 184 -7.67 4.03 -15.95
C SER A 184 -6.68 2.88 -16.21
N GLY A 185 -6.70 1.85 -15.35
CA GLY A 185 -5.88 0.65 -15.48
C GLY A 185 -4.46 0.81 -14.94
N VAL A 186 -4.24 1.65 -13.93
CA VAL A 186 -2.91 1.85 -13.34
C VAL A 186 -2.48 0.63 -12.54
N ARG A 187 -1.31 0.05 -12.84
CA ARG A 187 -0.79 -1.11 -12.12
C ARG A 187 -0.49 -0.80 -10.65
N HIS A 188 -0.71 -1.77 -9.76
CA HIS A 188 -0.60 -1.60 -8.31
C HIS A 188 0.74 -1.02 -7.82
N GLY A 189 1.86 -1.44 -8.42
CA GLY A 189 3.20 -0.95 -8.06
C GLY A 189 3.39 0.54 -8.33
N ILE A 190 2.59 1.11 -9.24
CA ILE A 190 2.52 2.55 -9.54
C ILE A 190 1.39 3.21 -8.73
N ALA A 191 0.23 2.55 -8.69
CA ALA A 191 -0.98 3.09 -8.09
C ALA A 191 -0.80 3.36 -6.59
N ILE A 192 -0.31 2.40 -5.81
CA ILE A 192 -0.14 2.56 -4.35
C ILE A 192 0.72 3.78 -4.00
N PRO A 193 1.97 3.90 -4.46
CA PRO A 193 2.79 5.05 -4.08
C PRO A 193 2.24 6.36 -4.64
N THR A 194 1.69 6.38 -5.85
CA THR A 194 1.10 7.60 -6.43
C THR A 194 -0.16 8.04 -5.66
N LEU A 195 -1.02 7.10 -5.26
CA LEU A 195 -2.19 7.37 -4.40
C LEU A 195 -1.76 8.02 -3.08
N ILE A 196 -0.69 7.54 -2.45
CA ILE A 196 -0.17 8.12 -1.21
C ILE A 196 0.26 9.58 -1.43
N ARG A 197 0.92 9.86 -2.56
CA ARG A 197 1.37 11.22 -2.92
C ARG A 197 0.22 12.18 -3.27
N LEU A 198 -0.96 11.64 -3.60
CA LEU A 198 -2.21 12.41 -3.73
C LEU A 198 -2.89 12.65 -2.38
N MET A 199 -2.69 11.76 -1.39
CA MET A 199 -3.37 11.85 -0.09
C MET A 199 -2.63 12.73 0.93
N THR A 200 -1.30 12.77 0.88
CA THR A 200 -0.48 13.49 1.87
C THR A 200 0.93 13.79 1.34
N LEU A 201 1.61 14.73 2.00
CA LEU A 201 3.03 15.00 1.76
C LEU A 201 3.90 13.85 2.27
N GLN A 202 4.95 13.50 1.51
CA GLN A 202 5.81 12.37 1.81
C GLN A 202 6.51 12.44 3.18
N GLU A 203 6.80 13.65 3.67
CA GLU A 203 7.36 13.91 5.00
C GLU A 203 6.43 13.50 6.14
N ASN A 204 5.13 13.42 5.88
CA ASN A 204 4.11 12.97 6.82
C ASN A 204 3.96 11.45 6.83
N ASN A 205 4.72 10.71 6.01
CA ASN A 205 4.66 9.25 5.99
C ASN A 205 5.76 8.63 6.85
N ILE A 206 5.49 7.43 7.37
CA ILE A 206 6.50 6.59 8.04
C ILE A 206 7.04 5.59 7.03
N LYS A 207 8.36 5.45 6.95
CA LYS A 207 9.01 4.47 6.09
C LYS A 207 9.04 3.11 6.78
N LEU A 208 8.60 2.10 6.04
CA LEU A 208 8.44 0.75 6.54
C LEU A 208 9.37 -0.20 5.75
N THR A 209 10.24 -0.86 6.51
CA THR A 209 11.18 -1.84 5.98
C THR A 209 10.48 -3.17 5.73
N SER A 210 10.65 -3.70 4.53
CA SER A 210 10.12 -4.99 4.13
C SER A 210 11.07 -5.73 3.18
N THR A 211 10.89 -7.04 3.06
CA THR A 211 11.76 -7.91 2.24
C THR A 211 10.93 -8.67 1.23
N GLU A 212 11.44 -8.77 0.00
CA GLU A 212 10.84 -9.60 -1.06
C GLU A 212 11.26 -11.07 -0.90
N VAL A 213 10.29 -11.96 -1.08
CA VAL A 213 10.43 -13.42 -1.01
C VAL A 213 10.38 -13.95 -2.43
N ASN A 214 11.46 -14.57 -2.87
CA ASN A 214 11.59 -15.18 -4.20
C ASN A 214 12.11 -16.62 -4.07
N GLN A 215 12.17 -17.35 -5.20
CA GLN A 215 12.62 -18.75 -5.22
C GLN A 215 14.02 -18.97 -4.61
N LYS A 216 14.89 -17.96 -4.61
CA LYS A 216 16.26 -18.09 -4.08
C LYS A 216 16.31 -18.00 -2.55
N ASN A 217 15.40 -17.25 -1.93
CA ASN A 217 15.41 -17.01 -0.49
C ASN A 217 14.23 -17.65 0.25
N SER A 218 13.22 -18.17 -0.46
CA SER A 218 12.02 -18.77 0.14
C SER A 218 12.35 -19.98 1.01
N ASP A 219 13.22 -20.85 0.53
CA ASP A 219 13.63 -22.07 1.25
C ASP A 219 14.39 -21.76 2.53
N ASP A 220 15.29 -20.78 2.47
CA ASP A 220 16.08 -20.34 3.63
C ASP A 220 15.22 -19.63 4.66
N PHE A 221 14.27 -18.80 4.21
CA PHE A 221 13.29 -18.12 5.07
C PHE A 221 12.34 -19.10 5.77
N LEU A 222 11.96 -20.18 5.11
CA LEU A 222 11.10 -21.23 5.68
C LEU A 222 11.85 -22.14 6.66
N LYS A 223 13.15 -22.37 6.44
CA LYS A 223 13.97 -23.31 7.23
C LYS A 223 14.77 -22.63 8.35
N ASN A 224 15.10 -21.35 8.23
CA ASN A 224 15.99 -20.64 9.15
C ASN A 224 15.42 -19.30 9.64
N ARG A 225 14.92 -19.31 10.88
CA ARG A 225 14.34 -18.14 11.54
C ARG A 225 15.34 -16.99 11.74
N ASP A 226 16.63 -17.27 11.94
CA ASP A 226 17.63 -16.22 12.14
C ASP A 226 17.94 -15.48 10.83
N VAL A 227 17.88 -16.18 9.68
CA VAL A 227 18.00 -15.58 8.34
C VAL A 227 16.80 -14.70 8.02
N LEU A 228 15.58 -15.19 8.31
CA LEU A 228 14.35 -14.40 8.21
C LEU A 228 14.41 -13.13 9.08
N THR A 229 14.89 -13.29 10.32
CA THR A 229 14.99 -12.19 11.29
C THR A 229 16.04 -11.17 10.84
N LYS A 230 17.22 -11.60 10.37
CA LYS A 230 18.24 -10.69 9.79
C LYS A 230 17.77 -9.98 8.52
N ALA A 231 17.12 -10.68 7.60
CA ALA A 231 16.63 -10.10 6.35
C ALA A 231 15.57 -9.04 6.60
N SER A 232 14.73 -9.25 7.63
CA SER A 232 13.68 -8.33 8.06
C SER A 232 14.18 -7.24 9.05
N GLN A 233 15.43 -7.33 9.53
CA GLN A 233 16.10 -6.35 10.40
C GLN A 233 16.94 -5.31 9.63
N GLN A 234 16.98 -5.34 8.30
CA GLN A 234 17.75 -4.37 7.52
C GLN A 234 17.07 -2.99 7.49
N THR A 235 17.26 -2.22 8.55
CA THR A 235 17.33 -0.76 8.51
C THR A 235 18.61 -0.34 9.23
N HIS A 236 19.21 0.78 8.81
CA HIS A 236 20.52 1.28 9.21
C HIS A 236 20.97 1.00 10.67
N ILE A 237 22.25 0.67 10.78
CA ILE A 237 23.01 0.32 11.99
C ILE A 237 22.74 1.28 13.16
N ILE A 238 22.26 0.74 14.28
CA ILE A 238 22.64 1.22 15.61
C ILE A 238 23.15 0.02 16.41
N SER A 239 24.42 0.08 16.80
CA SER A 239 25.06 -0.89 17.66
C SER A 239 24.47 -0.85 19.07
N ILE A 240 24.00 -1.99 19.58
CA ILE A 240 23.80 -2.18 21.01
C ILE A 240 24.52 -3.47 21.40
N ASN A 241 25.65 -3.29 22.09
CA ASN A 241 26.31 -4.32 22.88
C ASN A 241 25.38 -4.71 24.04
N CYS A 242 25.08 -6.00 24.21
CA CYS A 242 25.09 -6.69 25.52
C CYS A 242 24.66 -8.17 25.44
N GLU A 243 25.13 -8.94 26.43
CA GLU A 243 25.26 -10.39 26.44
C GLU A 243 24.00 -11.22 26.77
N ARG A 244 24.10 -12.51 26.42
CA ARG A 244 23.21 -13.63 26.75
C ARG A 244 22.95 -13.78 28.26
N LYS A 245 21.74 -13.44 28.74
CA LYS A 245 20.97 -14.21 29.74
C LYS A 245 19.66 -13.49 30.09
N GLU A 246 18.63 -13.66 29.25
CA GLU A 246 17.22 -13.51 29.68
C GLU A 246 16.24 -14.04 28.61
N ARG A 247 16.52 -15.26 28.12
CA ARG A 247 15.70 -15.96 27.11
C ARG A 247 14.48 -16.73 27.68
N ARG A 248 14.08 -16.46 28.92
CA ARG A 248 12.93 -17.10 29.57
C ARG A 248 12.07 -16.08 30.32
N PHE A 249 11.47 -15.13 29.59
CA PHE A 249 10.22 -14.48 30.05
C PHE A 249 9.36 -13.86 28.94
N ILE A 250 9.65 -14.13 27.65
CA ILE A 250 8.85 -13.60 26.52
C ILE A 250 7.98 -14.72 25.92
N LEU A 251 7.15 -15.33 26.76
CA LEU A 251 6.11 -16.27 26.31
C LEU A 251 4.73 -16.00 26.92
N ASN A 252 4.53 -14.94 27.69
CA ASN A 252 3.29 -14.79 28.44
C ASN A 252 2.67 -13.40 28.53
N ASP A 253 3.06 -12.43 27.71
CA ASP A 253 2.23 -11.23 27.66
C ASP A 253 2.33 -10.46 26.35
N LEU A 254 1.33 -9.60 26.14
CA LEU A 254 1.14 -8.65 25.04
C LEU A 254 0.07 -9.05 24.02
N ARG A 255 -1.16 -8.84 24.48
CA ARG A 255 -2.36 -8.57 23.70
C ARG A 255 -2.16 -7.29 22.88
N LEU A 256 -2.14 -7.39 21.55
CA LEU A 256 -2.51 -6.29 20.68
C LEU A 256 -3.78 -6.71 19.95
N LYS A 257 -4.88 -6.04 20.31
CA LYS A 257 -6.17 -6.15 19.63
C LYS A 257 -6.20 -5.08 18.53
N GLU A 258 -6.87 -5.39 17.42
CA GLU A 258 -7.32 -4.44 16.37
C GLU A 258 -6.37 -4.16 15.19
N TYR A 259 -6.12 -5.16 14.34
CA TYR A 259 -5.71 -4.93 12.94
C TYR A 259 -6.36 -5.94 12.00
N VAL A 260 -6.62 -5.52 10.75
CA VAL A 260 -6.88 -6.38 9.59
C VAL A 260 -5.64 -6.36 8.69
N VAL A 261 -5.06 -7.54 8.44
CA VAL A 261 -3.99 -7.70 7.44
C VAL A 261 -4.56 -8.29 6.17
N GLY A 262 -4.49 -7.54 5.08
CA GLY A 262 -4.66 -8.04 3.71
C GLY A 262 -3.40 -8.77 3.27
N LYS A 263 -3.43 -10.09 3.02
CA LYS A 263 -2.33 -10.79 2.34
C LYS A 263 -2.85 -11.40 1.05
N PHE A 264 -2.20 -11.08 -0.07
CA PHE A 264 -2.52 -11.68 -1.36
C PHE A 264 -1.79 -13.01 -1.55
N LEU A 265 -2.48 -13.98 -2.15
CA LEU A 265 -1.94 -15.28 -2.54
C LEU A 265 -2.34 -15.53 -4.00
N GLU A 266 -1.43 -15.34 -4.94
CA GLU A 266 -1.62 -15.86 -6.30
C GLU A 266 -1.01 -17.25 -6.40
N TYR A 267 -1.79 -18.20 -6.92
CA TYR A 267 -1.28 -19.50 -7.34
C TYR A 267 -1.23 -19.47 -8.86
N SER A 268 -0.02 -19.58 -9.44
CA SER A 268 0.10 -20.03 -10.82
C SER A 268 -0.34 -21.49 -10.85
N GLN A 269 -1.43 -21.80 -11.56
CA GLN A 269 -1.61 -23.16 -12.04
C GLN A 269 -0.44 -23.46 -12.98
N CYS A 270 0.32 -24.52 -12.67
CA CYS A 270 1.33 -25.08 -13.57
C CYS A 270 0.72 -25.48 -14.91
#